data_AF-A0A7K1YS25-F1
#
_entry.id   AF-A0A7K1YS25-F1
#
_cell.length_a   1.000
_cell.length_b   1.000
_cell.length_c   1.000
_cell.angle_alpha   90.00
_cell.angle_beta   90.00
_cell.angle_gamma   90.00
#
_symmetry.space_group_name_H-M   'P 1'
#
loop_
_entity.id
_entity.type
_entity.pdbx_description
1 polymer ?
#
loop_
_entity_poly.entity_id
_entity_poly.type
_entity_poly.pdbx_seq_one_letter_code
_entity_poly.pdbx_strand_id
1 'polypeptide(L)'
;AAAEADLADLREGASRGEIESARARVLAAEEDYDLYRFYSTDHTERVAAAAELSLAREALADLLEGASESELDAAEAAVLSAEEALADLLEGASESELDAAEAAVLSAEEALADLLEGASESELDEAEAEVQAALEALDAIENPSEADRMAARAELANAKEALEDLLEGPTPAEIELAEAAVLAADDALADLMAGHSSEEIEALEASVASAEASVASAEADLAELGAGQNSLIVMYGSTPVYRTMKVGSSGEDVRQLEENLAELGHGDEDGFTVDGVFDEATGEAVRGWQAAGGQDPDGMVGVADILFVAGPVRVGSWSQGIEVGQQLASGTALATLTVIQAPVDGQMSTTQRVIASVPLSDRDLVSEGIIVNVELPDDTDIAGTLTSINPSPVLDEQTGENAVEVTILLAEPASEVWIGATVDVEITETLIEDALVVPATALLALVEGGYALEVVAVDGSLRLIGVETGLFVDGDVEVRSPELSAGMSVVVPR
;
A
#
# COMPACT_ATOMS: atom_id res chain seq x y z
N ALA A 1 -23.42 -3.40 21.65
CA ALA A 1 -24.65 -4.15 21.35
C ALA A 1 -25.14 -3.89 19.93
N ALA A 2 -25.70 -2.72 19.57
CA ALA A 2 -25.98 -2.39 18.16
C ALA A 2 -24.67 -2.22 17.36
N ALA A 3 -23.72 -1.44 17.88
CA ALA A 3 -22.37 -1.27 17.32
C ALA A 3 -21.49 -2.55 17.29
N GLU A 4 -21.90 -3.64 17.97
CA GLU A 4 -21.16 -4.93 17.90
C GLU A 4 -21.79 -5.89 16.88
N ALA A 5 -23.06 -5.67 16.50
CA ALA A 5 -23.72 -6.39 15.41
C ALA A 5 -23.28 -5.82 14.05
N ASP A 6 -23.14 -4.48 13.95
CA ASP A 6 -22.65 -3.82 12.74
C ASP A 6 -21.18 -4.20 12.43
N LEU A 7 -20.37 -4.47 13.46
CA LEU A 7 -18.98 -4.94 13.32
C LEU A 7 -18.87 -6.39 12.80
N ALA A 8 -19.94 -7.19 12.92
CA ALA A 8 -19.97 -8.57 12.42
C ALA A 8 -20.35 -8.62 10.93
N ASP A 9 -21.23 -7.72 10.49
CA ASP A 9 -21.58 -7.57 9.07
C ASP A 9 -20.46 -6.87 8.27
N LEU A 10 -19.68 -5.95 8.88
CA LEU A 10 -18.47 -5.34 8.28
C LEU A 10 -17.28 -6.31 8.05
N ARG A 11 -17.33 -7.52 8.63
CA ARG A 11 -16.26 -8.53 8.48
C ARG A 11 -16.41 -9.44 7.29
N GLU A 12 -17.52 -9.36 6.56
CA GLU A 12 -17.73 -10.12 5.32
C GLU A 12 -17.37 -9.24 4.11
N GLY A 13 -16.19 -8.63 4.14
CA GLY A 13 -15.63 -7.89 3.00
C GLY A 13 -15.23 -8.82 1.86
N ALA A 14 -15.31 -8.32 0.62
CA ALA A 14 -15.00 -9.08 -0.58
C ALA A 14 -13.58 -9.66 -0.58
N SER A 15 -13.44 -10.90 -1.06
CA SER A 15 -12.14 -11.56 -1.14
C SER A 15 -11.25 -10.88 -2.18
N ARG A 16 -9.93 -10.92 -1.97
CA ARG A 16 -8.93 -10.37 -2.91
C ARG A 16 -9.13 -10.81 -4.36
N GLY A 17 -9.58 -12.05 -4.58
CA GLY A 17 -9.88 -12.56 -5.93
C GLY A 17 -11.10 -11.91 -6.59
N GLU A 18 -12.07 -11.43 -5.80
CA GLU A 18 -13.25 -10.71 -6.29
C GLU A 18 -12.91 -9.27 -6.68
N ILE A 19 -12.03 -8.60 -5.91
CA ILE A 19 -11.51 -7.27 -6.23
C ILE A 19 -10.63 -7.31 -7.49
N GLU A 20 -9.72 -8.28 -7.61
CA GLU A 20 -8.89 -8.45 -8.81
C GLU A 20 -9.76 -8.75 -10.05
N SER A 21 -10.82 -9.55 -9.89
CA SER A 21 -11.78 -9.83 -10.98
C SER A 21 -12.65 -8.62 -11.35
N ALA A 22 -12.90 -7.70 -10.43
CA ALA A 22 -13.64 -6.46 -10.68
C ALA A 22 -12.75 -5.39 -11.34
N ARG A 23 -11.48 -5.26 -10.91
CA ARG A 23 -10.48 -4.40 -11.55
C ARG A 23 -10.24 -4.81 -13.01
N ALA A 24 -10.13 -6.11 -13.28
CA ALA A 24 -9.99 -6.62 -14.65
C ALA A 24 -11.21 -6.30 -15.53
N ARG A 25 -12.43 -6.28 -14.95
CA ARG A 25 -13.66 -5.89 -15.66
C ARG A 25 -13.70 -4.40 -15.97
N VAL A 26 -13.22 -3.53 -15.07
CA VAL A 26 -13.09 -2.10 -15.35
C VAL A 26 -12.10 -1.85 -16.48
N LEU A 27 -10.92 -2.48 -16.42
CA LEU A 27 -9.88 -2.28 -17.43
C LEU A 27 -10.34 -2.73 -18.84
N ALA A 28 -11.04 -3.86 -18.92
CA ALA A 28 -11.63 -4.32 -20.17
C ALA A 28 -12.73 -3.38 -20.69
N ALA A 29 -13.59 -2.85 -19.80
CA ALA A 29 -14.63 -1.90 -20.17
C ALA A 29 -14.06 -0.52 -20.58
N GLU A 30 -12.91 -0.12 -20.03
CA GLU A 30 -12.17 1.10 -20.43
C GLU A 30 -11.60 0.94 -21.83
N GLU A 31 -10.97 -0.20 -22.12
CA GLU A 31 -10.42 -0.51 -23.44
C GLU A 31 -11.51 -0.53 -24.52
N ASP A 32 -12.66 -1.17 -24.23
CA ASP A 32 -13.82 -1.16 -25.12
C ASP A 32 -14.41 0.26 -25.27
N TYR A 33 -14.57 1.01 -24.18
CA TYR A 33 -15.07 2.38 -24.25
C TYR A 33 -14.18 3.28 -25.11
N ASP A 34 -12.85 3.21 -24.96
CA ASP A 34 -11.91 4.01 -25.76
C ASP A 34 -11.91 3.59 -27.24
N LEU A 35 -12.00 2.28 -27.52
CA LEU A 35 -12.15 1.75 -28.87
C LEU A 35 -13.43 2.30 -29.54
N TYR A 36 -14.58 2.18 -28.89
CA TYR A 36 -15.86 2.64 -29.45
C TYR A 36 -15.96 4.17 -29.52
N ARG A 37 -15.41 4.89 -28.53
CA ARG A 37 -15.38 6.36 -28.50
C ARG A 37 -14.61 6.92 -29.70
N PHE A 38 -13.49 6.29 -30.07
CA PHE A 38 -12.58 6.80 -31.09
C PHE A 38 -12.87 6.28 -32.51
N TYR A 39 -13.37 5.03 -32.64
CA TYR A 39 -13.50 4.37 -33.94
C TYR A 39 -14.93 4.04 -34.36
N SER A 40 -15.94 4.06 -33.47
CA SER A 40 -17.33 3.83 -33.87
C SER A 40 -18.07 5.13 -34.19
N THR A 41 -18.74 5.15 -35.35
CA THR A 41 -19.67 6.22 -35.73
C THR A 41 -21.08 5.99 -35.20
N ASP A 42 -21.37 4.81 -34.65
CA ASP A 42 -22.67 4.48 -34.10
C ASP A 42 -22.80 5.07 -32.69
N HIS A 43 -23.84 5.88 -32.48
CA HIS A 43 -24.06 6.53 -31.20
C HIS A 43 -24.52 5.54 -30.12
N THR A 44 -25.25 4.50 -30.51
CA THR A 44 -25.80 3.52 -29.58
C THR A 44 -24.69 2.62 -29.00
N GLU A 45 -23.69 2.26 -29.80
CA GLU A 45 -22.52 1.48 -29.34
C GLU A 45 -21.67 2.27 -28.35
N ARG A 46 -21.47 3.57 -28.59
CA ARG A 46 -20.71 4.44 -27.67
C ARG A 46 -21.42 4.65 -26.33
N VAL A 47 -22.75 4.77 -26.35
CA VAL A 47 -23.55 4.93 -25.13
C VAL A 47 -23.59 3.61 -24.34
N ALA A 48 -23.65 2.46 -25.02
CA ALA A 48 -23.61 1.15 -24.37
C ALA A 48 -22.24 0.89 -23.70
N ALA A 49 -21.12 1.14 -24.39
CA ALA A 49 -19.78 0.97 -23.82
C ALA A 49 -19.53 1.93 -22.64
N ALA A 50 -20.04 3.16 -22.71
CA ALA A 50 -19.98 4.10 -21.58
C ALA A 50 -20.77 3.62 -20.36
N ALA A 51 -21.93 3.01 -20.57
CA ALA A 51 -22.77 2.47 -19.51
C ALA A 51 -22.14 1.23 -18.85
N GLU A 52 -21.52 0.35 -19.64
CA GLU A 52 -20.81 -0.83 -19.11
C GLU A 52 -19.56 -0.44 -18.30
N LEU A 53 -18.82 0.57 -18.74
CA LEU A 53 -17.72 1.13 -17.97
C LEU A 53 -18.19 1.74 -16.63
N SER A 54 -19.30 2.48 -16.66
CA SER A 54 -19.88 3.07 -15.45
C SER A 54 -20.29 1.99 -14.45
N LEU A 55 -20.98 0.93 -14.91
CA LEU A 55 -21.41 -0.19 -14.08
C LEU A 55 -20.25 -1.01 -13.53
N ALA A 56 -19.17 -1.19 -14.31
CA ALA A 56 -17.98 -1.90 -13.87
C ALA A 56 -17.24 -1.13 -12.76
N ARG A 57 -17.18 0.21 -12.87
CA ARG A 57 -16.56 1.08 -11.86
C ARG A 57 -17.38 1.14 -10.58
N GLU A 58 -18.69 1.24 -10.67
CA GLU A 58 -19.60 1.22 -9.52
C GLU A 58 -19.51 -0.12 -8.77
N ALA A 59 -19.50 -1.25 -9.48
CA ALA A 59 -19.32 -2.56 -8.86
C ALA A 59 -17.91 -2.79 -8.26
N LEU A 60 -16.88 -2.07 -8.72
CA LEU A 60 -15.56 -2.09 -8.10
C LEU A 60 -15.52 -1.19 -6.85
N ALA A 61 -16.20 -0.05 -6.87
CA ALA A 61 -16.33 0.85 -5.72
C ALA A 61 -17.03 0.15 -4.55
N ASP A 62 -18.14 -0.56 -4.82
CA ASP A 62 -18.86 -1.37 -3.81
C ASP A 62 -17.99 -2.49 -3.20
N LEU A 63 -16.99 -3.01 -3.94
CA LEU A 63 -16.06 -4.04 -3.47
C LEU A 63 -14.85 -3.46 -2.73
N LEU A 64 -14.58 -2.16 -2.89
CA LEU A 64 -13.48 -1.43 -2.24
C LEU A 64 -13.93 -0.70 -0.96
N GLU A 65 -15.21 -0.83 -0.58
CA GLU A 65 -15.79 -0.31 0.67
C GLU A 65 -15.29 -1.12 1.88
N GLY A 66 -13.99 -1.01 2.15
CA GLY A 66 -13.26 -1.66 3.24
C GLY A 66 -12.21 -0.73 3.83
N ALA A 67 -12.67 0.15 4.72
CA ALA A 67 -11.96 0.99 5.68
C ALA A 67 -11.36 2.34 5.20
N SER A 68 -10.33 2.43 4.37
CA SER A 68 -9.51 3.66 4.37
C SER A 68 -10.09 4.92 3.68
N GLU A 69 -10.70 4.79 2.49
CA GLU A 69 -11.27 5.95 1.78
C GLU A 69 -12.61 6.38 2.39
N SER A 70 -13.41 5.42 2.85
CA SER A 70 -14.62 5.68 3.63
C SER A 70 -14.36 6.32 4.99
N GLU A 71 -13.23 6.03 5.65
CA GLU A 71 -12.87 6.66 6.93
C GLU A 71 -12.39 8.10 6.74
N LEU A 72 -11.68 8.38 5.64
CA LEU A 72 -11.29 9.75 5.28
C LEU A 72 -12.49 10.58 4.82
N ASP A 73 -13.33 10.05 3.94
CA ASP A 73 -14.58 10.69 3.50
C ASP A 73 -15.54 10.93 4.68
N ALA A 74 -15.62 9.97 5.62
CA ALA A 74 -16.44 10.13 6.83
C ALA A 74 -15.84 11.17 7.80
N ALA A 75 -14.51 11.24 7.92
CA ALA A 75 -13.83 12.24 8.75
C ALA A 75 -13.94 13.65 8.14
N GLU A 76 -13.76 13.79 6.82
CA GLU A 76 -13.93 15.05 6.09
C GLU A 76 -15.39 15.51 6.10
N ALA A 77 -16.35 14.61 5.91
CA ALA A 77 -17.77 14.93 6.05
C ALA A 77 -18.15 15.33 7.48
N ALA A 78 -17.51 14.73 8.50
CA ALA A 78 -17.70 15.11 9.90
C ALA A 78 -17.10 16.49 10.20
N VAL A 79 -15.96 16.85 9.62
CA VAL A 79 -15.38 18.20 9.69
C VAL A 79 -16.32 19.20 9.02
N LEU A 80 -16.70 18.96 7.77
CA LEU A 80 -17.60 19.85 7.02
C LEU A 80 -18.94 20.05 7.75
N SER A 81 -19.54 18.97 8.27
CA SER A 81 -20.80 19.06 9.02
C SER A 81 -20.63 19.82 10.35
N ALA A 82 -19.48 19.70 11.02
CA ALA A 82 -19.20 20.44 12.26
C ALA A 82 -18.91 21.92 11.99
N GLU A 83 -18.24 22.23 10.87
CA GLU A 83 -17.98 23.58 10.40
C GLU A 83 -19.26 24.28 9.93
N GLU A 84 -20.15 23.58 9.20
CA GLU A 84 -21.47 24.08 8.81
C GLU A 84 -22.36 24.31 10.04
N ALA A 85 -22.37 23.38 11.00
CA ALA A 85 -23.09 23.56 12.26
C ALA A 85 -22.54 24.73 13.08
N LEU A 86 -21.23 25.01 13.04
CA LEU A 86 -20.61 26.18 13.66
C LEU A 86 -20.92 27.47 12.88
N ALA A 87 -20.97 27.42 11.55
CA ALA A 87 -21.29 28.56 10.68
C ALA A 87 -22.75 28.99 10.81
N ASP A 88 -23.70 28.04 10.78
CA ASP A 88 -25.13 28.27 11.05
C ASP A 88 -25.37 28.80 12.47
N LEU A 89 -24.49 28.44 13.43
CA LEU A 89 -24.52 28.97 14.81
C LEU A 89 -24.01 30.42 14.91
N LEU A 90 -22.99 30.75 14.12
CA LEU A 90 -22.37 32.08 14.07
C LEU A 90 -23.19 33.06 13.22
N GLU A 91 -23.96 32.55 12.27
CA GLU A 91 -25.00 33.27 11.51
C GLU A 91 -26.32 33.26 12.31
N GLY A 92 -26.33 33.94 13.47
CA GLY A 92 -27.56 34.24 14.20
C GLY A 92 -28.58 35.00 13.34
N ALA A 93 -29.82 35.13 13.85
CA ALA A 93 -31.00 35.71 13.19
C ALA A 93 -30.69 36.73 12.09
N SER A 94 -31.31 36.57 10.92
CA SER A 94 -31.02 37.38 9.73
C SER A 94 -31.09 38.88 10.03
N GLU A 95 -30.31 39.72 9.34
CA GLU A 95 -30.32 41.19 9.50
C GLU A 95 -31.76 41.75 9.46
N SER A 96 -32.63 41.14 8.64
CA SER A 96 -34.06 41.48 8.59
C SER A 96 -34.89 41.10 9.81
N GLU A 97 -34.52 40.06 10.56
CA GLU A 97 -35.19 39.63 11.78
C GLU A 97 -34.73 40.44 12.99
N LEU A 98 -33.44 40.81 13.04
CA LEU A 98 -32.91 41.76 14.04
C LEU A 98 -33.51 43.15 13.83
N ASP A 99 -33.54 43.66 12.59
CA ASP A 99 -34.17 44.94 12.27
C ASP A 99 -35.67 44.95 12.63
N ALA A 100 -36.36 43.83 12.45
CA ALA A 100 -37.78 43.70 12.81
C ALA A 100 -38.00 43.63 14.34
N ALA A 101 -37.09 42.98 15.08
CA ALA A 101 -37.15 42.91 16.53
C ALA A 101 -36.77 44.24 17.19
N GLU A 102 -35.72 44.92 16.71
CA GLU A 102 -35.36 46.28 17.14
C GLU A 102 -36.47 47.28 16.84
N ALA A 103 -37.12 47.19 15.66
CA ALA A 103 -38.29 48.01 15.34
C ALA A 103 -39.49 47.70 16.24
N ALA A 104 -39.66 46.46 16.70
CA ALA A 104 -40.71 46.07 17.63
C ALA A 104 -40.47 46.60 19.06
N VAL A 105 -39.22 46.56 19.54
CA VAL A 105 -38.83 47.18 20.83
C VAL A 105 -39.04 48.69 20.77
N LEU A 106 -38.53 49.35 19.72
CA LEU A 106 -38.72 50.79 19.52
C LEU A 106 -40.21 51.17 19.46
N SER A 107 -41.03 50.39 18.74
CA SER A 107 -42.47 50.61 18.65
C SER A 107 -43.20 50.38 19.99
N ALA A 108 -42.73 49.45 20.84
CA ALA A 108 -43.30 49.20 22.15
C ALA A 108 -42.90 50.29 23.17
N GLU A 109 -41.65 50.78 23.11
CA GLU A 109 -41.17 51.91 23.90
C GLU A 109 -41.87 53.22 23.52
N GLU A 110 -42.07 53.49 22.22
CA GLU A 110 -42.84 54.64 21.73
C GLU A 110 -44.31 54.57 22.20
N ALA A 111 -44.95 53.41 22.11
CA ALA A 111 -46.31 53.22 22.60
C ALA A 111 -46.44 53.42 24.12
N LEU A 112 -45.42 53.00 24.91
CA LEU A 112 -45.36 53.27 26.35
C LEU A 112 -45.11 54.75 26.65
N ALA A 113 -44.26 55.42 25.86
CA ALA A 113 -43.99 56.85 26.01
C ALA A 113 -45.23 57.70 25.72
N ASP A 114 -45.94 57.41 24.63
CA ASP A 114 -47.21 58.06 24.27
C ASP A 114 -48.27 57.84 25.37
N LEU A 115 -48.33 56.63 25.94
CA LEU A 115 -49.24 56.31 27.05
C LEU A 115 -48.89 57.12 28.31
N LEU A 116 -47.60 57.26 28.64
CA LEU A 116 -47.11 58.02 29.80
C LEU A 116 -47.21 59.55 29.63
N GLU A 117 -47.16 60.04 28.40
CA GLU A 117 -47.37 61.47 28.10
C GLU A 117 -48.83 61.90 28.38
N GLY A 118 -49.77 60.95 28.28
CA GLY A 118 -51.18 61.18 28.56
C GLY A 118 -51.85 62.06 27.51
N ALA A 119 -53.08 62.52 27.77
CA ALA A 119 -53.81 63.40 26.86
C ALA A 119 -53.03 64.70 26.63
N SER A 120 -52.86 65.10 25.36
CA SER A 120 -52.12 66.31 25.02
C SER A 120 -52.82 67.57 25.56
N GLU A 121 -52.07 68.64 25.79
CA GLU A 121 -52.61 69.93 26.27
C GLU A 121 -53.75 70.44 25.35
N SER A 122 -53.69 70.16 24.04
CA SER A 122 -54.77 70.49 23.11
C SER A 122 -56.02 69.62 23.24
N GLU A 123 -55.89 68.35 23.59
CA GLU A 123 -57.03 67.44 23.79
C GLU A 123 -57.73 67.72 25.11
N LEU A 124 -56.98 68.07 26.15
CA LEU A 124 -57.54 68.58 27.41
C LEU A 124 -58.25 69.91 27.19
N ASP A 125 -57.64 70.85 26.46
CA ASP A 125 -58.26 72.14 26.14
C ASP A 125 -59.55 71.95 25.30
N GLU A 126 -59.59 71.00 24.37
CA GLU A 126 -60.76 70.71 23.54
C GLU A 126 -61.87 70.03 24.36
N ALA A 127 -61.53 69.09 25.25
CA ALA A 127 -62.49 68.45 26.16
C ALA A 127 -63.01 69.44 27.23
N GLU A 128 -62.16 70.31 27.77
CA GLU A 128 -62.57 71.41 28.65
C GLU A 128 -63.51 72.38 27.91
N ALA A 129 -63.22 72.68 26.64
CA ALA A 129 -64.06 73.50 25.81
C ALA A 129 -65.41 72.82 25.51
N GLU A 130 -65.47 71.50 25.34
CA GLU A 130 -66.72 70.75 25.18
C GLU A 130 -67.55 70.72 26.48
N VAL A 131 -66.92 70.56 27.65
CA VAL A 131 -67.58 70.69 28.96
C VAL A 131 -68.14 72.11 29.13
N GLN A 132 -67.36 73.12 28.79
CA GLN A 132 -67.76 74.52 28.83
C GLN A 132 -68.92 74.78 27.85
N ALA A 133 -68.87 74.26 26.63
CA ALA A 133 -69.93 74.37 25.64
C ALA A 133 -71.22 73.67 26.11
N ALA A 134 -71.12 72.49 26.74
CA ALA A 134 -72.26 71.78 27.32
C ALA A 134 -72.88 72.55 28.52
N LEU A 135 -72.06 73.21 29.34
CA LEU A 135 -72.53 74.11 30.41
C LEU A 135 -73.26 75.33 29.85
N GLU A 136 -72.70 75.97 28.82
CA GLU A 136 -73.31 77.14 28.18
C GLU A 136 -74.61 76.77 27.45
N ALA A 137 -74.63 75.63 26.77
CA ALA A 137 -75.83 75.09 26.14
C ALA A 137 -76.95 74.82 27.18
N LEU A 138 -76.60 74.36 28.39
CA LEU A 138 -77.54 74.16 29.48
C LEU A 138 -78.13 75.49 30.01
N ASP A 139 -77.33 76.55 30.10
CA ASP A 139 -77.76 77.87 30.61
C ASP A 139 -78.61 78.64 29.59
N ALA A 140 -78.38 78.40 28.29
CA ALA A 140 -79.08 79.07 27.19
C ALA A 140 -80.54 78.60 26.97
N ILE A 141 -80.99 77.52 27.62
CA ILE A 141 -82.34 77.00 27.43
C ILE A 141 -83.34 77.80 28.26
N GLU A 142 -84.05 78.74 27.63
CA GLU A 142 -85.16 79.46 28.28
C GLU A 142 -86.43 78.61 28.37
N ASN A 143 -86.85 78.30 29.59
CA ASN A 143 -88.06 77.53 29.95
C ASN A 143 -88.04 76.02 29.52
N PRO A 144 -87.01 75.25 29.93
CA PRO A 144 -86.76 73.89 29.44
C PRO A 144 -87.77 72.86 29.94
N SER A 145 -88.16 71.92 29.06
CA SER A 145 -88.94 70.73 29.43
C SER A 145 -88.09 69.76 30.27
N GLU A 146 -88.74 68.82 30.97
CA GLU A 146 -88.04 67.79 31.76
C GLU A 146 -87.10 66.95 30.88
N ALA A 147 -87.49 66.67 29.63
CA ALA A 147 -86.69 65.93 28.67
C ALA A 147 -85.45 66.71 28.23
N ASP A 148 -85.58 68.01 27.99
CA ASP A 148 -84.46 68.88 27.59
C ASP A 148 -83.42 68.99 28.72
N ARG A 149 -83.87 69.08 29.97
CA ARG A 149 -82.97 69.10 31.14
C ARG A 149 -82.25 67.77 31.32
N MET A 150 -82.92 66.65 31.06
CA MET A 150 -82.31 65.33 31.13
C MET A 150 -81.26 65.14 30.04
N ALA A 151 -81.57 65.52 28.80
CA ALA A 151 -80.64 65.44 27.68
C ALA A 151 -79.40 66.32 27.90
N ALA A 152 -79.60 67.59 28.26
CA ALA A 152 -78.47 68.51 28.50
C ALA A 152 -77.63 68.11 29.72
N ARG A 153 -78.24 67.52 30.77
CA ARG A 153 -77.48 66.95 31.90
C ARG A 153 -76.73 65.70 31.53
N ALA A 154 -77.28 64.87 30.63
CA ALA A 154 -76.60 63.68 30.13
C ALA A 154 -75.41 64.07 29.24
N GLU A 155 -75.56 65.06 28.36
CA GLU A 155 -74.45 65.59 27.55
C GLU A 155 -73.35 66.21 28.41
N LEU A 156 -73.71 67.01 29.43
CA LEU A 156 -72.74 67.53 30.38
C LEU A 156 -72.08 66.44 31.23
N ALA A 157 -72.83 65.41 31.63
CA ALA A 157 -72.27 64.28 32.36
C ALA A 157 -71.28 63.51 31.49
N ASN A 158 -71.64 63.22 30.24
CA ASN A 158 -70.78 62.55 29.28
C ASN A 158 -69.52 63.37 28.95
N ALA A 159 -69.65 64.70 28.77
CA ALA A 159 -68.50 65.57 28.50
C ALA A 159 -67.56 65.66 29.72
N LYS A 160 -68.12 65.68 30.94
CA LYS A 160 -67.32 65.67 32.17
C LYS A 160 -66.66 64.32 32.42
N GLU A 161 -67.37 63.23 32.16
CA GLU A 161 -66.83 61.86 32.22
C GLU A 161 -65.70 61.70 31.20
N ALA A 162 -65.86 62.21 29.98
CA ALA A 162 -64.79 62.21 28.98
C ALA A 162 -63.56 63.06 29.39
N LEU A 163 -63.77 64.23 30.02
CA LEU A 163 -62.67 65.03 30.57
C LEU A 163 -62.01 64.36 31.79
N GLU A 164 -62.80 63.71 32.64
CA GLU A 164 -62.32 62.97 33.82
C GLU A 164 -61.48 61.75 33.39
N ASP A 165 -61.93 61.01 32.36
CA ASP A 165 -61.18 59.91 31.74
C ASP A 165 -59.85 60.39 31.12
N LEU A 166 -59.83 61.57 30.50
CA LEU A 166 -58.60 62.18 29.94
C LEU A 166 -57.63 62.67 31.04
N LEU A 167 -58.16 63.15 32.18
CA LEU A 167 -57.38 63.65 33.32
C LEU A 167 -56.87 62.55 34.26
N GLU A 168 -57.57 61.41 34.35
CA GLU A 168 -57.15 60.27 35.17
C GLU A 168 -55.87 59.61 34.64
N GLY A 169 -55.52 59.86 33.37
CA GLY A 169 -54.36 59.27 32.71
C GLY A 169 -54.51 57.75 32.53
N PRO A 170 -53.50 57.07 31.97
CA PRO A 170 -53.56 55.61 31.83
C PRO A 170 -53.71 54.96 33.20
N THR A 171 -54.61 53.98 33.31
CA THR A 171 -54.81 53.27 34.56
C THR A 171 -53.54 52.50 34.94
N PRO A 172 -53.29 52.24 36.24
CA PRO A 172 -52.14 51.44 36.66
C PRO A 172 -52.07 50.07 35.98
N ALA A 173 -53.22 49.50 35.60
CA ALA A 173 -53.29 48.23 34.87
C ALA A 173 -52.88 48.36 33.38
N GLU A 174 -53.13 49.51 32.75
CA GLU A 174 -52.69 49.78 31.38
C GLU A 174 -51.19 50.08 31.32
N ILE A 175 -50.66 50.80 32.31
CA ILE A 175 -49.21 50.99 32.47
C ILE A 175 -48.53 49.65 32.72
N GLU A 176 -49.04 48.82 33.64
CA GLU A 176 -48.49 47.49 33.93
C GLU A 176 -48.53 46.57 32.69
N LEU A 177 -49.57 46.67 31.86
CA LEU A 177 -49.68 45.91 30.61
C LEU A 177 -48.71 46.40 29.52
N ALA A 178 -48.47 47.72 29.43
CA ALA A 178 -47.52 48.30 28.49
C ALA A 178 -46.06 48.05 28.92
N GLU A 179 -45.74 48.17 30.21
CA GLU A 179 -44.44 47.80 30.77
C GLU A 179 -44.14 46.30 30.57
N ALA A 180 -45.15 45.44 30.74
CA ALA A 180 -45.03 44.00 30.47
C ALA A 180 -44.80 43.70 28.97
N ALA A 181 -45.35 44.52 28.06
CA ALA A 181 -45.13 44.37 26.63
C ALA A 181 -43.70 44.78 26.21
N VAL A 182 -43.15 45.85 26.81
CA VAL A 182 -41.74 46.25 26.62
C VAL A 182 -40.81 45.16 27.14
N LEU A 183 -41.05 44.66 28.37
CA LEU A 183 -40.27 43.57 28.94
C LEU A 183 -40.30 42.30 28.07
N ALA A 184 -41.47 41.95 27.52
CA ALA A 184 -41.60 40.79 26.64
C ALA A 184 -40.90 40.99 25.28
N ALA A 185 -40.85 42.22 24.76
CA ALA A 185 -40.11 42.56 23.54
C ALA A 185 -38.59 42.54 23.78
N ASP A 186 -38.14 43.03 24.93
CA ASP A 186 -36.74 42.97 25.37
C ASP A 186 -36.28 41.53 25.64
N ASP A 187 -37.11 40.70 26.28
CA ASP A 187 -36.81 39.27 26.51
C ASP A 187 -36.77 38.51 25.17
N ALA A 188 -37.65 38.84 24.21
CA ALA A 188 -37.62 38.24 22.87
C ALA A 188 -36.39 38.67 22.06
N LEU A 189 -35.96 39.94 22.19
CA LEU A 189 -34.71 40.44 21.61
C LEU A 189 -33.50 39.79 22.29
N ALA A 190 -33.52 39.62 23.61
CA ALA A 190 -32.49 38.96 24.39
C ALA A 190 -32.38 37.46 24.07
N ASP A 191 -33.49 36.76 23.86
CA ASP A 191 -33.52 35.35 23.41
C ASP A 191 -33.00 35.20 21.98
N LEU A 192 -33.27 36.18 21.10
CA LEU A 192 -32.74 36.25 19.73
C LEU A 192 -31.22 36.54 19.74
N MET A 193 -30.76 37.41 20.65
CA MET A 193 -29.34 37.70 20.88
C MET A 193 -28.61 36.58 21.67
N ALA A 194 -29.34 35.77 22.42
CA ALA A 194 -28.84 34.64 23.20
C ALA A 194 -28.94 33.31 22.43
N GLY A 195 -29.00 33.35 21.10
CA GLY A 195 -28.80 32.19 20.25
C GLY A 195 -27.39 31.62 20.46
N HIS A 196 -27.25 30.76 21.48
CA HIS A 196 -26.10 29.92 21.86
C HIS A 196 -25.18 30.49 22.96
N SER A 197 -25.10 29.75 24.07
CA SER A 197 -24.25 30.03 25.23
C SER A 197 -22.76 29.80 24.91
N SER A 198 -21.85 30.49 25.62
CA SER A 198 -20.40 30.28 25.45
C SER A 198 -19.97 28.83 25.64
N GLU A 199 -20.70 28.06 26.44
CA GLU A 199 -20.47 26.64 26.69
C GLU A 199 -20.84 25.76 25.48
N GLU A 200 -21.82 26.17 24.68
CA GLU A 200 -22.21 25.48 23.43
C GLU A 200 -21.23 25.76 22.30
N ILE A 201 -20.70 26.98 22.21
CA ILE A 201 -19.64 27.35 21.26
C ILE A 201 -18.35 26.59 21.59
N GLU A 202 -17.92 26.59 22.85
CA GLU A 202 -16.73 25.84 23.28
C GLU A 202 -16.87 24.32 23.03
N ALA A 203 -18.08 23.76 23.16
CA ALA A 203 -18.35 22.35 22.86
C ALA A 203 -18.26 22.03 21.36
N LEU A 204 -18.73 22.93 20.49
CA LEU A 204 -18.63 22.78 19.03
C LEU A 204 -17.21 23.00 18.53
N GLU A 205 -16.50 24.01 19.04
CA GLU A 205 -15.07 24.20 18.75
C GLU A 205 -14.23 22.98 19.15
N ALA A 206 -14.54 22.35 20.29
CA ALA A 206 -13.92 21.10 20.70
C ALA A 206 -14.29 19.93 19.77
N SER A 207 -15.50 19.91 19.22
CA SER A 207 -15.95 18.91 18.24
C SER A 207 -15.25 19.07 16.89
N VAL A 208 -15.07 20.32 16.41
CA VAL A 208 -14.30 20.64 15.21
C VAL A 208 -12.84 20.21 15.39
N ALA A 209 -12.20 20.62 16.48
CA ALA A 209 -10.81 20.22 16.76
C ALA A 209 -10.62 18.69 16.85
N SER A 210 -11.62 17.97 17.38
CA SER A 210 -11.60 16.49 17.39
C SER A 210 -11.79 15.88 16.00
N ALA A 211 -12.63 16.48 15.15
CA ALA A 211 -12.87 16.03 13.78
C ALA A 211 -11.62 16.29 12.90
N GLU A 212 -10.99 17.47 13.01
CA GLU A 212 -9.73 17.80 12.34
C GLU A 212 -8.60 16.85 12.73
N ALA A 213 -8.49 16.50 14.02
CA ALA A 213 -7.51 15.52 14.48
C ALA A 213 -7.78 14.12 13.91
N SER A 214 -9.05 13.77 13.66
CA SER A 214 -9.44 12.50 13.05
C SER A 214 -9.10 12.48 11.55
N VAL A 215 -9.32 13.59 10.83
CA VAL A 215 -8.87 13.75 9.44
C VAL A 215 -7.35 13.64 9.34
N ALA A 216 -6.60 14.34 10.19
CA ALA A 216 -5.14 14.26 10.18
C ALA A 216 -4.60 12.85 10.47
N SER A 217 -5.31 12.07 11.31
CA SER A 217 -4.99 10.66 11.53
C SER A 217 -5.31 9.82 10.29
N ALA A 218 -6.48 10.00 9.68
CA ALA A 218 -6.90 9.28 8.48
C ALA A 218 -6.00 9.59 7.28
N GLU A 219 -5.54 10.83 7.12
CA GLU A 219 -4.56 11.22 6.11
C GLU A 219 -3.20 10.56 6.36
N ALA A 220 -2.78 10.44 7.62
CA ALA A 220 -1.55 9.73 7.97
C ALA A 220 -1.65 8.23 7.69
N ASP A 221 -2.79 7.62 8.02
CA ASP A 221 -3.09 6.22 7.73
C ASP A 221 -3.18 5.97 6.21
N LEU A 222 -3.82 6.88 5.45
CA LEU A 222 -3.86 6.84 3.99
C LEU A 222 -2.47 7.02 3.37
N ALA A 223 -1.64 7.90 3.93
CA ALA A 223 -0.25 8.06 3.50
C ALA A 223 0.58 6.80 3.79
N GLU A 224 0.34 6.13 4.93
CA GLU A 224 0.96 4.85 5.27
C GLU A 224 0.48 3.72 4.34
N LEU A 225 -0.80 3.70 3.97
CA LEU A 225 -1.38 2.74 3.02
C LEU A 225 -0.95 2.99 1.57
N GLY A 226 -0.80 4.26 1.17
CA GLY A 226 -0.19 4.66 -0.11
C GLY A 226 1.28 4.29 -0.18
N ALA A 227 2.02 4.50 0.91
CA ALA A 227 3.38 3.95 1.09
C ALA A 227 3.39 2.41 1.20
N GLY A 228 2.24 1.78 1.44
CA GLY A 228 2.02 0.33 1.46
C GLY A 228 2.10 -0.34 0.08
N GLN A 229 2.24 0.44 -1.00
CA GLN A 229 2.65 -0.07 -2.32
C GLN A 229 4.13 0.15 -2.64
N ASN A 230 4.99 0.37 -1.62
CA ASN A 230 6.43 0.30 -1.84
C ASN A 230 6.81 -1.16 -2.08
N SER A 231 6.72 -1.56 -3.35
CA SER A 231 7.23 -2.82 -3.85
C SER A 231 8.74 -2.79 -3.70
N LEU A 232 9.28 -3.60 -2.78
CA LEU A 232 10.71 -3.77 -2.66
C LEU A 232 11.24 -4.45 -3.92
N ILE A 233 11.92 -3.68 -4.78
CA ILE A 233 12.48 -4.19 -6.03
C ILE A 233 13.88 -4.73 -5.80
N VAL A 234 14.15 -5.93 -6.32
CA VAL A 234 15.50 -6.49 -6.28
C VAL A 234 16.31 -5.96 -7.46
N MET A 235 17.49 -5.40 -7.18
CA MET A 235 18.46 -4.93 -8.17
C MET A 235 19.82 -5.59 -7.96
N TYR A 236 20.68 -5.60 -8.98
CA TYR A 236 22.01 -6.18 -8.87
C TYR A 236 23.03 -5.19 -8.30
N GLY A 237 23.77 -5.60 -7.28
CA GLY A 237 24.73 -4.74 -6.63
C GLY A 237 25.39 -5.42 -5.44
N SER A 238 26.62 -5.00 -5.13
CA SER A 238 27.38 -5.49 -3.97
C SER A 238 27.36 -4.51 -2.80
N THR A 239 27.00 -3.25 -3.04
CA THR A 239 26.84 -2.24 -2.00
C THR A 239 25.38 -2.21 -1.54
N PRO A 240 25.09 -2.37 -0.24
CA PRO A 240 23.72 -2.27 0.25
C PRO A 240 23.21 -0.83 0.14
N VAL A 241 21.89 -0.65 0.01
CA VAL A 241 21.28 0.68 0.21
C VAL A 241 21.36 1.03 1.68
N TYR A 242 22.03 2.13 2.02
CA TYR A 242 22.17 2.59 3.41
C TYR A 242 21.67 4.02 3.63
N ARG A 243 21.15 4.66 2.58
CA ARG A 243 20.63 6.03 2.58
C ARG A 243 19.65 6.21 1.44
N THR A 244 18.83 7.24 1.51
CA THR A 244 18.05 7.72 0.36
C THR A 244 18.98 8.36 -0.68
N MET A 245 18.93 7.87 -1.91
CA MET A 245 19.59 8.41 -3.09
C MET A 245 18.66 9.41 -3.78
N LYS A 246 19.22 10.56 -4.19
CA LYS A 246 18.51 11.70 -4.77
C LYS A 246 19.52 12.60 -5.45
N VAL A 247 19.05 13.60 -6.20
CA VAL A 247 19.91 14.60 -6.85
C VAL A 247 20.96 15.18 -5.89
N GLY A 248 22.23 15.12 -6.30
CA GLY A 248 23.41 15.53 -5.54
C GLY A 248 24.04 14.41 -4.70
N SER A 249 23.43 13.23 -4.61
CA SER A 249 24.08 12.04 -4.05
C SER A 249 25.16 11.52 -5.00
N SER A 250 26.24 10.98 -4.44
CA SER A 250 27.30 10.35 -5.23
C SER A 250 27.89 9.17 -4.48
N GLY A 251 28.33 8.14 -5.20
CA GLY A 251 28.97 6.97 -4.61
C GLY A 251 28.78 5.70 -5.43
N GLU A 252 29.27 4.61 -4.86
CA GLU A 252 29.15 3.28 -5.45
C GLU A 252 27.70 2.78 -5.48
N ASP A 253 26.92 3.12 -4.45
CA ASP A 253 25.49 2.85 -4.35
C ASP A 253 24.69 3.49 -5.49
N VAL A 254 25.05 4.71 -5.85
CA VAL A 254 24.49 5.45 -6.99
C VAL A 254 24.92 4.83 -8.31
N ARG A 255 26.22 4.52 -8.47
CA ARG A 255 26.74 3.94 -9.71
C ARG A 255 26.03 2.63 -10.07
N GLN A 256 25.89 1.73 -9.11
CA GLN A 256 25.20 0.46 -9.37
C GLN A 256 23.69 0.67 -9.59
N LEU A 257 23.04 1.66 -8.97
CA LEU A 257 21.66 2.03 -9.32
C LEU A 257 21.57 2.46 -10.80
N GLU A 258 22.48 3.32 -11.24
CA GLU A 258 22.53 3.79 -12.63
C GLU A 258 22.76 2.65 -13.62
N GLU A 259 23.63 1.68 -13.29
CA GLU A 259 23.84 0.47 -14.08
C GLU A 259 22.55 -0.34 -14.24
N ASN A 260 21.81 -0.54 -13.14
CA ASN A 260 20.53 -1.25 -13.19
C ASN A 260 19.48 -0.46 -14.00
N LEU A 261 19.39 0.86 -13.83
CA LEU A 261 18.46 1.70 -14.59
C LEU A 261 18.76 1.64 -16.09
N ALA A 262 20.04 1.65 -16.48
CA ALA A 262 20.45 1.47 -17.86
C ALA A 262 20.05 0.09 -18.40
N GLU A 263 20.32 -0.98 -17.66
CA GLU A 263 19.97 -2.36 -18.05
C GLU A 263 18.46 -2.59 -18.15
N LEU A 264 17.68 -1.92 -17.29
CA LEU A 264 16.21 -1.93 -17.32
C LEU A 264 15.63 -1.04 -18.44
N GLY A 265 16.47 -0.27 -19.14
CA GLY A 265 16.07 0.59 -20.25
C GLY A 265 15.49 1.95 -19.83
N HIS A 266 15.80 2.40 -18.62
CA HIS A 266 15.39 3.70 -18.09
C HIS A 266 16.46 4.79 -18.23
N GLY A 267 17.68 4.44 -18.65
CA GLY A 267 18.68 5.42 -19.06
C GLY A 267 18.38 5.90 -20.48
N ASP A 268 18.11 7.20 -20.65
CA ASP A 268 17.94 7.85 -21.93
C ASP A 268 19.28 8.13 -22.62
N GLU A 269 19.31 8.09 -23.97
CA GLU A 269 20.57 8.29 -24.73
C GLU A 269 21.11 9.74 -24.63
N ASP A 270 20.29 10.69 -24.18
CA ASP A 270 20.57 12.12 -24.15
C ASP A 270 20.81 12.64 -22.72
N GLY A 271 21.89 12.19 -22.07
CA GLY A 271 22.41 12.84 -20.86
C GLY A 271 22.54 11.93 -19.64
N PHE A 272 21.90 10.76 -19.64
CA PHE A 272 22.12 9.75 -18.61
C PHE A 272 23.53 9.15 -18.71
N THR A 273 24.26 9.14 -17.61
CA THR A 273 25.59 8.53 -17.53
C THR A 273 25.74 7.70 -16.27
N VAL A 274 26.34 6.53 -16.41
CA VAL A 274 26.77 5.71 -15.28
C VAL A 274 28.12 6.23 -14.78
N ASP A 275 28.10 7.18 -13.87
CA ASP A 275 29.31 7.80 -13.31
C ASP A 275 29.32 7.84 -11.77
N GLY A 276 28.25 7.36 -11.14
CA GLY A 276 28.09 7.37 -9.70
C GLY A 276 27.72 8.73 -9.12
N VAL A 277 27.17 9.63 -9.93
CA VAL A 277 26.66 10.94 -9.52
C VAL A 277 25.18 11.04 -9.90
N PHE A 278 24.34 11.07 -8.88
CA PHE A 278 22.89 11.19 -9.07
C PHE A 278 22.57 12.63 -9.45
N ASP A 279 22.42 12.89 -10.75
CA ASP A 279 22.07 14.19 -11.29
C ASP A 279 20.58 14.25 -11.70
N GLU A 280 20.19 15.29 -12.43
CA GLU A 280 18.81 15.45 -12.91
C GLU A 280 18.40 14.33 -13.88
N ALA A 281 19.32 13.86 -14.73
CA ALA A 281 19.06 12.78 -15.67
C ALA A 281 18.85 11.44 -14.94
N THR A 282 19.70 11.12 -13.94
CA THR A 282 19.48 9.96 -13.07
C THR A 282 18.14 10.05 -12.33
N GLY A 283 17.75 11.25 -11.88
CA GLY A 283 16.44 11.48 -11.26
C GLY A 283 15.26 11.24 -12.21
N GLU A 284 15.35 11.64 -13.47
CA GLU A 284 14.33 11.35 -14.48
C GLU A 284 14.24 9.86 -14.80
N ALA A 285 15.38 9.18 -14.93
CA ALA A 285 15.44 7.73 -15.11
C ALA A 285 14.76 6.99 -13.94
N VAL A 286 15.00 7.42 -12.70
CA VAL A 286 14.33 6.87 -11.50
C VAL A 286 12.82 7.09 -11.55
N ARG A 287 12.33 8.29 -11.93
CA ARG A 287 10.88 8.52 -12.07
C ARG A 287 10.25 7.62 -13.12
N GLY A 288 10.94 7.42 -14.26
CA GLY A 288 10.50 6.51 -15.31
C GLY A 288 10.41 5.06 -14.81
N TRP A 289 11.42 4.62 -14.07
CA TRP A 289 11.45 3.30 -13.43
C TRP A 289 10.35 3.13 -12.38
N GLN A 290 10.16 4.10 -11.49
CA GLN A 290 9.11 4.10 -10.47
C GLN A 290 7.73 4.03 -11.11
N ALA A 291 7.46 4.88 -12.11
CA ALA A 291 6.19 4.89 -12.84
C ALA A 291 5.92 3.54 -13.54
N ALA A 292 6.94 2.94 -14.18
CA ALA A 292 6.81 1.63 -14.80
C ALA A 292 6.56 0.50 -13.79
N GLY A 293 7.10 0.64 -12.58
CA GLY A 293 6.91 -0.29 -11.46
C GLY A 293 5.65 -0.05 -10.63
N GLY A 294 4.82 0.96 -10.95
CA GLY A 294 3.63 1.32 -10.19
C GLY A 294 3.91 1.99 -8.84
N GLN A 295 5.14 2.50 -8.63
CA GLN A 295 5.54 3.28 -7.46
C GLN A 295 5.24 4.78 -7.71
N ASP A 296 5.20 5.59 -6.64
CA ASP A 296 5.13 7.05 -6.75
C ASP A 296 6.42 7.59 -7.41
N PRO A 297 6.36 8.29 -8.57
CA PRO A 297 7.54 8.75 -9.29
C PRO A 297 8.15 10.02 -8.67
N ASP A 298 8.60 9.94 -7.42
CA ASP A 298 9.22 11.05 -6.67
C ASP A 298 10.66 11.35 -7.13
N GLY A 299 11.29 10.42 -7.85
CA GLY A 299 12.66 10.54 -8.36
C GLY A 299 13.73 10.32 -7.28
N MET A 300 13.37 9.72 -6.15
CA MET A 300 14.25 9.34 -5.05
C MET A 300 14.23 7.83 -4.85
N VAL A 301 15.32 7.27 -4.33
CA VAL A 301 15.38 5.83 -4.01
C VAL A 301 15.84 5.65 -2.58
N GLY A 302 14.91 5.29 -1.71
CA GLY A 302 15.08 4.98 -0.31
C GLY A 302 15.52 3.54 -0.03
N VAL A 303 15.84 3.28 1.24
CA VAL A 303 16.23 1.96 1.76
C VAL A 303 15.09 0.92 1.73
N ALA A 304 13.85 1.36 1.51
CA ALA A 304 12.67 0.51 1.44
C ALA A 304 12.23 0.21 0.00
N ASP A 305 12.81 0.90 -0.99
CA ASP A 305 12.35 0.82 -2.38
C ASP A 305 13.10 -0.26 -3.15
N ILE A 306 14.39 -0.47 -2.84
CA ILE A 306 15.20 -1.49 -3.49
C ILE A 306 16.05 -2.31 -2.51
N LEU A 307 16.35 -3.53 -2.92
CA LEU A 307 17.32 -4.42 -2.30
C LEU A 307 18.39 -4.81 -3.32
N PHE A 308 19.64 -4.49 -3.03
CA PHE A 308 20.76 -4.95 -3.85
C PHE A 308 21.18 -6.37 -3.50
N VAL A 309 21.29 -7.21 -4.52
CA VAL A 309 21.81 -8.58 -4.43
C VAL A 309 22.95 -8.77 -5.42
N ALA A 310 23.96 -9.55 -5.05
CA ALA A 310 25.16 -9.71 -5.89
C ALA A 310 24.93 -10.44 -7.22
N GLY A 311 23.76 -11.05 -7.42
CA GLY A 311 23.42 -11.84 -8.59
C GLY A 311 22.02 -12.44 -8.47
N PRO A 312 21.62 -13.30 -9.42
CA PRO A 312 20.35 -14.01 -9.37
C PRO A 312 20.15 -14.70 -8.02
N VAL A 313 19.00 -14.44 -7.40
CA VAL A 313 18.56 -15.01 -6.13
C VAL A 313 17.23 -15.70 -6.31
N ARG A 314 17.04 -16.81 -5.59
CA ARG A 314 15.74 -17.42 -5.40
C ARG A 314 15.13 -16.89 -4.11
N VAL A 315 13.91 -16.38 -4.21
CA VAL A 315 13.09 -16.03 -3.03
C VAL A 315 12.48 -17.32 -2.49
N GLY A 316 12.83 -17.67 -1.26
CA GLY A 316 12.23 -18.79 -0.54
C GLY A 316 10.77 -18.51 -0.17
N SER A 317 10.12 -19.49 0.47
CA SER A 317 8.80 -19.26 1.05
C SER A 317 8.85 -18.15 2.11
N TRP A 318 7.74 -17.43 2.26
CA TRP A 318 7.53 -16.58 3.42
C TRP A 318 7.74 -17.37 4.72
N SER A 319 8.31 -16.71 5.71
CA SER A 319 8.56 -17.28 7.03
C SER A 319 7.23 -17.71 7.66
N GLN A 320 7.26 -18.79 8.46
CA GLN A 320 6.04 -19.33 9.06
C GLN A 320 5.34 -18.27 9.93
N GLY A 321 4.03 -18.14 9.77
CA GLY A 321 3.20 -17.20 10.53
C GLY A 321 3.29 -15.75 10.08
N ILE A 322 3.77 -15.51 8.85
CA ILE A 322 3.61 -14.22 8.14
C ILE A 322 2.34 -14.29 7.30
N GLU A 323 1.38 -13.43 7.60
CA GLU A 323 0.12 -13.28 6.87
C GLU A 323 0.02 -11.89 6.24
N VAL A 324 -0.68 -11.79 5.10
CA VAL A 324 -0.93 -10.49 4.45
C VAL A 324 -1.79 -9.64 5.39
N GLY A 325 -1.39 -8.38 5.62
CA GLY A 325 -2.05 -7.46 6.55
C GLY A 325 -1.58 -7.57 8.01
N GLN A 326 -0.66 -8.48 8.31
CA GLN A 326 -0.06 -8.57 9.64
C GLN A 326 0.92 -7.42 9.88
N GLN A 327 0.83 -6.79 11.06
CA GLN A 327 1.84 -5.84 11.51
C GLN A 327 3.11 -6.58 11.94
N LEU A 328 4.25 -6.16 11.40
CA LEU A 328 5.54 -6.82 11.60
C LEU A 328 6.48 -5.96 12.46
N ALA A 329 7.14 -6.59 13.42
CA ALA A 329 8.19 -5.90 14.18
C ALA A 329 9.46 -5.74 13.32
N SER A 330 10.21 -4.66 13.54
CA SER A 330 11.51 -4.47 12.90
C SER A 330 12.45 -5.64 13.19
N GLY A 331 13.16 -6.11 12.15
CA GLY A 331 14.06 -7.26 12.23
C GLY A 331 13.36 -8.63 12.08
N THR A 332 12.03 -8.66 11.86
CA THR A 332 11.33 -9.90 11.50
C THR A 332 11.82 -10.39 10.14
N ALA A 333 12.28 -11.63 10.07
CA ALA A 333 12.66 -12.25 8.81
C ALA A 333 11.41 -12.54 7.97
N LEU A 334 11.34 -11.97 6.77
CA LEU A 334 10.20 -12.16 5.87
C LEU A 334 10.35 -13.41 5.02
N ALA A 335 11.44 -13.49 4.27
CA ALA A 335 11.77 -14.60 3.40
C ALA A 335 13.29 -14.82 3.39
N THR A 336 13.70 -16.01 2.97
CA THR A 336 15.11 -16.32 2.74
C THR A 336 15.46 -16.08 1.29
N LEU A 337 16.51 -15.30 1.02
CA LEU A 337 17.09 -15.18 -0.31
C LEU A 337 18.25 -16.15 -0.43
N THR A 338 18.19 -17.05 -1.41
CA THR A 338 19.28 -17.96 -1.73
C THR A 338 19.93 -17.51 -3.02
N VAL A 339 21.19 -17.08 -2.96
CA VAL A 339 21.98 -16.75 -4.16
C VAL A 339 22.16 -18.02 -4.99
N ILE A 340 21.75 -18.01 -6.25
CA ILE A 340 21.89 -19.15 -7.18
C ILE A 340 23.06 -18.96 -8.13
N GLN A 341 23.48 -17.71 -8.37
CA GLN A 341 24.73 -17.39 -9.05
C GLN A 341 25.41 -16.20 -8.37
N ALA A 342 26.73 -16.25 -8.28
CA ALA A 342 27.56 -15.22 -7.68
C ALA A 342 28.70 -14.82 -8.63
N PRO A 343 29.12 -13.54 -8.62
CA PRO A 343 30.27 -13.10 -9.39
C PRO A 343 31.55 -13.70 -8.80
N VAL A 344 32.29 -14.45 -9.62
CA VAL A 344 33.62 -14.99 -9.36
C VAL A 344 34.54 -14.49 -10.47
N ASP A 345 35.57 -13.72 -10.11
CA ASP A 345 36.53 -13.11 -11.05
C ASP A 345 35.87 -12.34 -12.22
N GLY A 346 34.72 -11.71 -11.96
CA GLY A 346 33.97 -10.91 -12.95
C GLY A 346 33.05 -11.72 -13.86
N GLN A 347 32.90 -13.03 -13.64
CA GLN A 347 31.94 -13.88 -14.33
C GLN A 347 30.91 -14.46 -13.35
N MET A 348 29.66 -14.59 -13.78
CA MET A 348 28.63 -15.23 -12.96
C MET A 348 28.85 -16.74 -12.94
N SER A 349 29.14 -17.28 -11.76
CA SER A 349 29.25 -18.71 -11.49
C SER A 349 28.05 -19.18 -10.69
N THR A 350 27.59 -20.41 -10.93
CA THR A 350 26.57 -21.03 -10.08
C THR A 350 27.09 -21.22 -8.65
N THR A 351 26.16 -21.19 -7.69
CA THR A 351 26.39 -21.54 -6.28
C THR A 351 25.82 -22.91 -5.92
N GLN A 352 25.18 -23.59 -6.88
CA GLN A 352 24.56 -24.89 -6.68
C GLN A 352 25.63 -25.95 -6.40
N ARG A 353 25.37 -26.77 -5.38
CA ARG A 353 26.30 -27.75 -4.86
C ARG A 353 25.65 -29.10 -4.76
N VAL A 354 26.42 -30.13 -5.08
CA VAL A 354 26.10 -31.54 -4.82
C VAL A 354 26.92 -31.99 -3.63
N ILE A 355 26.25 -32.67 -2.69
CA ILE A 355 26.87 -33.32 -1.56
C ILE A 355 26.88 -34.82 -1.85
N ALA A 356 28.05 -35.43 -1.87
CA ALA A 356 28.22 -36.85 -2.14
C ALA A 356 29.02 -37.52 -1.01
N SER A 357 28.68 -38.77 -0.72
CA SER A 357 29.43 -39.63 0.19
C SER A 357 30.46 -40.44 -0.61
N VAL A 358 31.73 -40.32 -0.28
CA VAL A 358 32.80 -41.16 -0.86
C VAL A 358 33.25 -42.19 0.17
N PRO A 359 33.20 -43.51 -0.11
CA PRO A 359 33.66 -44.54 0.81
C PRO A 359 35.12 -44.31 1.24
N LEU A 360 35.45 -44.66 2.49
CA LEU A 360 36.83 -44.49 2.98
C LEU A 360 37.89 -45.28 2.19
N SER A 361 37.50 -46.36 1.50
CA SER A 361 38.39 -47.10 0.60
C SER A 361 38.84 -46.28 -0.60
N ASP A 362 37.99 -45.35 -1.03
CA ASP A 362 38.14 -44.61 -2.30
C ASP A 362 38.54 -43.15 -2.03
N ARG A 363 38.67 -42.76 -0.76
CA ARG A 363 39.04 -41.41 -0.33
C ARG A 363 40.35 -40.92 -0.96
N ASP A 364 41.32 -41.81 -1.15
CA ASP A 364 42.63 -41.43 -1.70
C ASP A 364 42.56 -41.18 -3.22
N LEU A 365 41.43 -41.51 -3.88
CA LEU A 365 41.16 -41.27 -5.30
C LEU A 365 40.54 -39.88 -5.56
N VAL A 366 40.17 -39.16 -4.50
CA VAL A 366 39.54 -37.83 -4.61
C VAL A 366 40.44 -36.76 -4.02
N SER A 367 40.57 -35.65 -4.75
CA SER A 367 41.29 -34.46 -4.30
C SER A 367 40.52 -33.20 -4.69
N GLU A 368 40.69 -32.13 -3.92
CA GLU A 368 40.09 -30.83 -4.26
C GLU A 368 40.60 -30.34 -5.61
N GLY A 369 39.68 -29.82 -6.43
CA GLY A 369 39.95 -29.31 -7.77
C GLY A 369 39.74 -30.30 -8.91
N ILE A 370 39.46 -31.59 -8.63
CA ILE A 370 39.13 -32.54 -9.70
C ILE A 370 37.77 -32.18 -10.33
N ILE A 371 37.69 -32.36 -11.65
CA ILE A 371 36.45 -32.27 -12.40
C ILE A 371 35.75 -33.62 -12.32
N VAL A 372 34.46 -33.60 -12.04
CA VAL A 372 33.58 -34.78 -11.97
C VAL A 372 32.41 -34.59 -12.93
N ASN A 373 31.79 -35.69 -13.36
CA ASN A 373 30.53 -35.65 -14.08
C ASN A 373 29.37 -35.87 -13.10
N VAL A 374 28.34 -35.04 -13.17
CA VAL A 374 27.12 -35.16 -12.36
C VAL A 374 25.98 -35.45 -13.31
N GLU A 375 25.43 -36.66 -13.22
CA GLU A 375 24.25 -37.08 -13.99
C GLU A 375 22.99 -36.74 -13.19
N LEU A 376 22.14 -35.91 -13.80
CA LEU A 376 20.85 -35.49 -13.24
C LEU A 376 19.78 -36.57 -13.45
N PRO A 377 18.63 -36.51 -12.74
CA PRO A 377 17.57 -37.50 -12.87
C PRO A 377 16.87 -37.58 -14.24
N ASP A 378 17.18 -36.64 -15.14
CA ASP A 378 16.74 -36.65 -16.55
C ASP A 378 17.82 -37.18 -17.51
N ASP A 379 18.82 -37.88 -16.98
CA ASP A 379 19.98 -38.43 -17.70
C ASP A 379 20.86 -37.34 -18.36
N THR A 380 20.74 -36.08 -17.90
CA THR A 380 21.57 -34.97 -18.40
C THR A 380 22.84 -34.84 -17.57
N ASP A 381 23.98 -34.73 -18.26
CA ASP A 381 25.30 -34.54 -17.65
C ASP A 381 25.63 -33.07 -17.41
N ILE A 382 26.13 -32.76 -16.21
CA ILE A 382 26.69 -31.45 -15.85
C ILE A 382 28.07 -31.65 -15.23
N ALA A 383 29.07 -30.92 -15.72
CA ALA A 383 30.38 -30.91 -15.11
C ALA A 383 30.33 -30.26 -13.71
N GLY A 384 31.02 -30.86 -12.75
CA GLY A 384 31.20 -30.33 -11.41
C GLY A 384 32.67 -30.26 -11.03
N THR A 385 33.03 -29.39 -10.08
CA THR A 385 34.36 -29.33 -9.49
C THR A 385 34.28 -29.68 -8.02
N LEU A 386 35.11 -30.61 -7.56
CA LEU A 386 35.19 -30.94 -6.14
C LEU A 386 35.87 -29.80 -5.38
N THR A 387 35.13 -29.12 -4.51
CA THR A 387 35.60 -27.88 -3.83
C THR A 387 35.96 -28.07 -2.37
N SER A 388 35.47 -29.14 -1.75
CA SER A 388 35.71 -29.40 -0.33
C SER A 388 35.59 -30.87 -0.02
N ILE A 389 36.47 -31.38 0.85
CA ILE A 389 36.37 -32.71 1.45
C ILE A 389 36.24 -32.53 2.96
N ASN A 390 35.16 -33.03 3.57
CA ASN A 390 35.05 -33.07 5.02
C ASN A 390 35.94 -34.21 5.56
N PRO A 391 37.01 -33.92 6.31
CA PRO A 391 37.96 -34.95 6.75
C PRO A 391 37.39 -35.85 7.86
N SER A 392 36.23 -35.50 8.44
CA SER A 392 35.60 -36.29 9.49
C SER A 392 34.73 -37.37 8.85
N PRO A 393 35.01 -38.67 9.09
CA PRO A 393 34.17 -39.73 8.56
C PRO A 393 32.76 -39.65 9.12
N VAL A 394 31.77 -39.80 8.25
CA VAL A 394 30.36 -39.93 8.58
C VAL A 394 29.89 -41.36 8.27
N LEU A 395 28.88 -41.83 8.98
CA LEU A 395 28.21 -43.08 8.62
C LEU A 395 27.23 -42.75 7.49
N ASP A 396 27.41 -43.36 6.33
CA ASP A 396 26.44 -43.28 5.26
C ASP A 396 25.22 -44.13 5.64
N GLU A 397 24.04 -43.51 5.73
CA GLU A 397 22.83 -44.21 6.16
C GLU A 397 22.26 -45.14 5.07
N GLN A 398 22.63 -44.94 3.81
CA GLN A 398 22.15 -45.77 2.69
C GLN A 398 22.97 -47.05 2.56
N THR A 399 24.29 -46.96 2.70
CA THR A 399 25.20 -48.11 2.56
C THR A 399 25.54 -48.77 3.91
N GLY A 400 25.47 -48.01 5.01
CA GLY A 400 25.92 -48.45 6.33
C GLY A 400 27.46 -48.44 6.47
N GLU A 401 28.17 -47.83 5.54
CA GLU A 401 29.63 -47.76 5.53
C GLU A 401 30.14 -46.39 6.02
N ASN A 402 31.38 -46.35 6.49
CA ASN A 402 32.02 -45.08 6.79
C ASN A 402 32.45 -44.41 5.49
N ALA A 403 32.04 -43.16 5.30
CA ALA A 403 32.34 -42.33 4.14
C ALA A 403 32.89 -40.97 4.56
N VAL A 404 33.53 -40.26 3.63
CA VAL A 404 33.82 -38.83 3.75
C VAL A 404 32.82 -38.08 2.88
N GLU A 405 32.26 -37.00 3.43
CA GLU A 405 31.38 -36.12 2.67
C GLU A 405 32.22 -35.18 1.80
N VAL A 406 31.94 -35.16 0.50
CA VAL A 406 32.55 -34.25 -0.45
C VAL A 406 31.51 -33.26 -0.97
N THR A 407 31.96 -32.05 -1.25
CA THR A 407 31.13 -31.05 -1.90
C THR A 407 31.63 -30.73 -3.29
N ILE A 408 30.73 -30.81 -4.26
CA ILE A 408 30.96 -30.54 -5.66
C ILE A 408 30.19 -29.28 -6.03
N LEU A 409 30.86 -28.29 -6.61
CA LEU A 409 30.24 -27.10 -7.18
C LEU A 409 29.94 -27.39 -8.65
N LEU A 410 28.70 -27.18 -9.09
CA LEU A 410 28.36 -27.35 -10.51
C LEU A 410 29.06 -26.26 -11.35
N ALA A 411 29.38 -26.56 -12.61
CA ALA A 411 29.96 -25.57 -13.52
C ALA A 411 28.89 -24.61 -14.06
N GLU A 412 27.65 -25.10 -14.21
CA GLU A 412 26.50 -24.36 -14.73
C GLU A 412 25.27 -24.63 -13.84
N PRO A 413 24.28 -23.72 -13.82
CA PRO A 413 23.07 -23.94 -13.02
C PRO A 413 22.23 -25.08 -13.60
N ALA A 414 21.90 -26.06 -12.76
CA ALA A 414 20.88 -27.07 -13.00
C ALA A 414 19.47 -26.49 -12.78
N SER A 415 18.48 -27.13 -13.41
CA SER A 415 17.06 -26.79 -13.23
C SER A 415 16.63 -26.83 -11.77
N GLU A 416 15.82 -25.86 -11.36
CA GLU A 416 15.33 -25.76 -9.98
C GLU A 416 14.50 -26.98 -9.53
N VAL A 417 13.92 -27.72 -10.48
CA VAL A 417 13.12 -28.93 -10.20
C VAL A 417 13.96 -30.03 -9.56
N TRP A 418 15.28 -29.99 -9.74
CA TRP A 418 16.23 -30.99 -9.24
C TRP A 418 16.84 -30.63 -7.87
N ILE A 419 16.46 -29.49 -7.27
CA ILE A 419 16.94 -29.12 -5.94
C ILE A 419 16.44 -30.13 -4.90
N GLY A 420 17.38 -30.84 -4.27
CA GLY A 420 17.10 -31.90 -3.29
C GLY A 420 16.86 -33.28 -3.91
N ALA A 421 16.99 -33.42 -5.24
CA ALA A 421 16.98 -34.71 -5.90
C ALA A 421 18.27 -35.50 -5.63
N THR A 422 18.18 -36.82 -5.69
CA THR A 422 19.36 -37.70 -5.75
C THR A 422 19.96 -37.60 -7.15
N VAL A 423 21.28 -37.52 -7.23
CA VAL A 423 22.05 -37.47 -8.48
C VAL A 423 23.13 -38.54 -8.43
N ASP A 424 23.61 -38.96 -9.61
CA ASP A 424 24.75 -39.84 -9.73
C ASP A 424 26.01 -39.02 -10.02
N VAL A 425 27.09 -39.30 -9.28
CA VAL A 425 28.37 -38.59 -9.43
C VAL A 425 29.40 -39.58 -9.94
N GLU A 426 29.89 -39.34 -11.14
CA GLU A 426 30.96 -40.11 -11.75
C GLU A 426 32.30 -39.38 -11.61
N ILE A 427 33.24 -40.04 -10.95
CA ILE A 427 34.60 -39.54 -10.73
C ILE A 427 35.54 -40.38 -11.57
N THR A 428 36.17 -39.77 -12.57
CA THR A 428 37.17 -40.43 -13.41
C THR A 428 38.57 -39.94 -13.04
N GLU A 429 39.43 -40.86 -12.58
CA GLU A 429 40.84 -40.55 -12.27
C GLU A 429 41.78 -41.36 -13.17
N THR A 430 42.83 -40.72 -13.66
CA THR A 430 43.93 -41.44 -14.32
C THR A 430 44.93 -41.89 -13.26
N LEU A 431 44.89 -43.18 -12.92
CA LEU A 431 45.76 -43.76 -11.88
C LEU A 431 47.21 -43.97 -12.35
N ILE A 432 47.39 -44.28 -13.65
CA ILE A 432 48.70 -44.57 -14.24
C ILE A 432 48.75 -43.94 -15.64
N GLU A 433 49.59 -42.93 -15.80
CA GLU A 433 49.84 -42.30 -17.11
C GLU A 433 50.67 -43.22 -18.02
N ASP A 434 50.41 -43.16 -19.32
CA ASP A 434 51.15 -43.88 -20.38
C ASP A 434 51.24 -45.41 -20.18
N ALA A 435 50.23 -46.01 -19.52
CA ALA A 435 50.15 -47.45 -19.31
C ALA A 435 49.84 -48.21 -20.61
N LEU A 436 50.49 -49.37 -20.81
CA LEU A 436 50.03 -50.35 -21.80
C LEU A 436 48.91 -51.17 -21.17
N VAL A 437 47.73 -51.10 -21.76
CA VAL A 437 46.53 -51.76 -21.26
C VAL A 437 46.06 -52.81 -22.25
N VAL A 438 45.67 -53.98 -21.74
CA VAL A 438 45.07 -55.07 -22.52
C VAL A 438 43.89 -55.68 -21.76
N PRO A 439 42.92 -56.32 -22.43
CA PRO A 439 41.89 -57.08 -21.76
C PRO A 439 42.50 -58.17 -20.88
N ALA A 440 42.02 -58.33 -19.65
CA ALA A 440 42.52 -59.35 -18.73
C ALA A 440 42.37 -60.78 -19.30
N THR A 441 41.40 -60.99 -20.18
CA THR A 441 41.19 -62.26 -20.91
C THR A 441 42.31 -62.59 -21.90
N ALA A 442 43.11 -61.60 -22.32
CA ALA A 442 44.26 -61.81 -23.20
C ALA A 442 45.48 -62.41 -22.47
N LEU A 443 45.49 -62.39 -21.13
CA LEU A 443 46.58 -62.93 -20.34
C LEU A 443 46.57 -64.47 -20.37
N LEU A 444 47.72 -65.04 -20.72
CA LEU A 444 48.00 -66.46 -20.63
C LEU A 444 48.87 -66.74 -19.41
N ALA A 445 48.35 -67.52 -18.47
CA ALA A 445 49.11 -67.98 -17.33
C ALA A 445 50.16 -69.02 -17.78
N LEU A 446 51.43 -68.78 -17.42
CA LEU A 446 52.52 -69.69 -17.77
C LEU A 446 52.68 -70.77 -16.71
N VAL A 447 53.01 -71.99 -17.15
CA VAL A 447 53.28 -73.14 -16.24
C VAL A 447 54.46 -72.86 -15.30
N GLU A 448 55.38 -72.02 -15.75
CA GLU A 448 56.60 -71.60 -15.05
C GLU A 448 56.32 -70.52 -13.98
N GLY A 449 55.09 -69.99 -13.95
CA GLY A 449 54.68 -68.84 -13.15
C GLY A 449 54.68 -67.54 -13.96
N GLY A 450 53.83 -66.59 -13.58
CA GLY A 450 53.65 -65.31 -14.28
C GLY A 450 52.67 -65.38 -15.44
N TYR A 451 52.60 -64.28 -16.20
CA TYR A 451 51.66 -64.10 -17.30
C TYR A 451 52.39 -63.76 -18.60
N ALA A 452 51.77 -64.07 -19.72
CA ALA A 452 52.23 -63.69 -21.05
C ALA A 452 51.07 -63.23 -21.93
N LEU A 453 51.39 -62.47 -22.97
CA LEU A 453 50.48 -62.12 -24.05
C LEU A 453 50.88 -62.84 -25.32
N GLU A 454 49.89 -63.33 -26.06
CA GLU A 454 50.10 -63.82 -27.41
C GLU A 454 49.94 -62.65 -28.40
N VAL A 455 51.05 -62.24 -29.00
CA VAL A 455 51.14 -61.08 -29.91
C VAL A 455 51.21 -61.55 -31.35
N VAL A 456 50.49 -60.86 -32.24
CA VAL A 456 50.54 -61.09 -33.69
C VAL A 456 51.68 -60.25 -34.27
N ALA A 457 52.71 -60.91 -34.79
CA ALA A 457 53.83 -60.26 -35.47
C ALA A 457 53.40 -59.71 -36.86
N VAL A 458 54.23 -58.83 -37.43
CA VAL A 458 53.96 -58.17 -38.72
C VAL A 458 53.82 -59.18 -39.88
N ASP A 459 54.46 -60.34 -39.78
CA ASP A 459 54.36 -61.42 -40.76
C ASP A 459 53.15 -62.35 -40.54
N GLY A 460 52.30 -62.05 -39.55
CA GLY A 460 51.12 -62.83 -39.16
C GLY A 460 51.43 -64.03 -38.25
N SER A 461 52.69 -64.23 -37.84
CA SER A 461 53.03 -65.28 -36.86
C SER A 461 52.63 -64.88 -35.44
N LEU A 462 52.32 -65.86 -34.60
CA LEU A 462 52.00 -65.66 -33.19
C LEU A 462 53.25 -65.81 -32.33
N ARG A 463 53.44 -64.89 -31.38
CA ARG A 463 54.57 -64.89 -30.44
C ARG A 463 54.09 -64.63 -29.02
N LEU A 464 54.49 -65.49 -28.09
CA LEU A 464 54.31 -65.25 -26.66
C LEU A 464 55.35 -64.27 -26.13
N ILE A 465 54.89 -63.25 -25.43
CA ILE A 465 55.72 -62.25 -24.74
C ILE A 465 55.36 -62.28 -23.25
N GLY A 466 56.33 -62.54 -22.39
CA GLY A 466 56.14 -62.46 -20.93
C GLY A 466 55.86 -61.04 -20.48
N VAL A 467 54.93 -60.88 -19.54
CA VAL A 467 54.50 -59.58 -19.02
C VAL A 467 54.43 -59.57 -17.50
N GLU A 468 54.77 -58.43 -16.92
CA GLU A 468 54.43 -58.10 -15.54
C GLU A 468 53.08 -57.40 -15.53
N THR A 469 52.17 -57.83 -14.66
CA THR A 469 50.83 -57.23 -14.51
C THR A 469 50.83 -56.18 -13.41
N GLY A 470 50.17 -55.06 -13.67
CA GLY A 470 49.93 -53.99 -12.70
C GLY A 470 48.47 -53.96 -12.26
N LEU A 471 47.86 -52.78 -12.39
CA LEU A 471 46.46 -52.55 -12.00
C LEU A 471 45.47 -53.31 -12.90
N PHE A 472 44.43 -53.87 -12.29
CA PHE A 472 43.27 -54.44 -12.99
C PHE A 472 42.06 -53.54 -12.72
N VAL A 473 41.41 -53.05 -13.77
CA VAL A 473 40.21 -52.20 -13.67
C VAL A 473 39.32 -52.44 -14.89
N ASP A 474 38.00 -52.48 -14.70
CA ASP A 474 36.99 -52.65 -15.77
C ASP A 474 37.23 -53.80 -16.76
N GLY A 475 37.84 -54.89 -16.29
CA GLY A 475 38.16 -56.06 -17.10
C GLY A 475 39.43 -55.93 -17.94
N ASP A 476 40.11 -54.80 -17.85
CA ASP A 476 41.42 -54.53 -18.41
C ASP A 476 42.52 -54.68 -17.35
N VAL A 477 43.76 -54.80 -17.84
CA VAL A 477 44.96 -54.94 -17.02
C VAL A 477 46.12 -54.14 -17.60
N GLU A 478 46.81 -53.40 -16.74
CA GLU A 478 48.10 -52.80 -17.04
C GLU A 478 49.15 -53.90 -17.21
N VAL A 479 49.89 -53.86 -18.31
CA VAL A 479 51.00 -54.78 -18.59
C VAL A 479 52.30 -54.03 -18.84
N ARG A 480 53.41 -54.59 -18.35
CA ARG A 480 54.75 -54.05 -18.56
C ARG A 480 55.66 -55.11 -19.15
N SER A 481 56.31 -54.78 -20.27
CA SER A 481 57.37 -55.60 -20.86
C SER A 481 58.22 -54.74 -21.79
N PRO A 482 59.56 -54.87 -21.78
CA PRO A 482 60.43 -54.15 -22.72
C PRO A 482 60.22 -54.57 -24.17
N GLU A 483 59.53 -55.69 -24.41
CA GLU A 483 59.22 -56.21 -25.75
C GLU A 483 57.85 -55.73 -26.27
N LEU A 484 57.09 -54.97 -25.47
CA LEU A 484 55.79 -54.43 -25.86
C LEU A 484 55.86 -52.95 -26.21
N SER A 485 55.03 -52.54 -27.16
CA SER A 485 54.79 -51.14 -27.50
C SER A 485 53.32 -50.93 -27.88
N ALA A 486 52.83 -49.71 -27.72
CA ALA A 486 51.48 -49.35 -28.15
C ALA A 486 51.27 -49.68 -29.64
N GLY A 487 50.07 -50.15 -29.98
CA GLY A 487 49.68 -50.53 -31.34
C GLY A 487 49.98 -51.98 -31.74
N MET A 488 50.65 -52.77 -30.89
CA MET A 488 50.79 -54.22 -31.11
C MET A 488 49.44 -54.93 -30.97
N SER A 489 49.15 -55.89 -31.87
CA SER A 489 47.92 -56.68 -31.81
C SER A 489 48.11 -57.90 -30.91
N VAL A 490 47.22 -58.08 -29.94
CA VAL A 490 47.19 -59.23 -29.03
C VAL A 490 46.00 -60.14 -29.33
N VAL A 491 46.17 -61.45 -29.10
CA VAL A 491 45.09 -62.42 -29.24
C VAL A 491 44.22 -62.38 -27.99
N VAL A 492 42.91 -62.20 -28.19
CA VAL A 492 41.90 -62.26 -27.12
C VAL A 492 41.03 -63.49 -27.34
N PRO A 493 40.95 -64.43 -26.38
CA PRO A 493 40.03 -65.56 -26.46
C PRO A 493 38.57 -65.09 -26.49
N ARG A 494 37.74 -65.75 -27.30
CA ARG A 494 36.29 -65.54 -27.33
C ARG A 494 35.55 -66.39 -26.32
#